data_AF-A0A1Q6R541-F1
#
_entry.id   AF-A0A1Q6R541-F1
#
_cell.length_a   1.000
_cell.length_b   1.000
_cell.length_c   1.000
_cell.angle_alpha   90.00
_cell.angle_beta   90.00
_cell.angle_gamma   90.00
#
_symmetry.space_group_name_H-M   'P 1'
#
loop_
_entity.id
_entity.type
_entity.pdbx_description
1 polymer ?
#
loop_
_entity_poly.entity_id
_entity_poly.type
_entity_poly.pdbx_seq_one_letter_code
_entity_poly.pdbx_strand_id
1 'polypeptide(L)'
;MTPERQKWWDSLPETQKYLRREISRLKYVRSEEKLRASTAWSVVVKITALKRINYYTAHIRAIKRELDHRTKMVYTGYYEEALPIYRCEKCGGTFENFGQSYCCWCGRKIVGV
;
A
#
# COMPACT_ATOMS: atom_id res chain seq x y z
N MET A 1 20.82 11.30 -1.19
CA MET A 1 19.55 11.30 -1.98
C MET A 1 19.80 12.14 -3.22
N THR A 2 19.26 11.82 -4.39
CA THR A 2 19.40 12.71 -5.56
C THR A 2 18.53 13.97 -5.38
N PRO A 3 18.86 15.12 -6.00
CA PRO A 3 18.09 16.35 -5.85
C PRO A 3 16.60 16.20 -6.23
N GLU A 4 16.30 15.45 -7.28
CA GLU A 4 14.92 15.16 -7.71
C GLU A 4 14.16 14.35 -6.66
N ARG A 5 14.83 13.38 -6.03
CA ARG A 5 14.25 12.55 -4.99
C ARG A 5 14.04 13.31 -3.69
N GLN A 6 14.89 14.31 -3.41
CA GLN A 6 14.72 15.23 -2.29
C GLN A 6 13.50 16.13 -2.51
N LYS A 7 13.39 16.79 -3.67
CA LYS A 7 12.20 17.60 -4.02
C LYS A 7 10.91 16.81 -3.95
N TRP A 8 10.90 15.57 -4.46
CA TRP A 8 9.76 14.66 -4.33
C TRP A 8 9.46 14.31 -2.87
N TRP A 9 10.48 14.03 -2.06
CA TRP A 9 10.28 13.71 -0.64
C TRP A 9 9.69 14.90 0.10
N ASP A 10 10.21 16.10 -0.14
CA ASP A 10 9.80 17.32 0.54
C ASP A 10 8.37 17.72 0.18
N SER A 11 7.89 17.41 -1.03
CA SER A 11 6.51 17.66 -1.46
C SER A 11 5.46 16.71 -0.85
N LEU A 12 5.88 15.64 -0.15
CA LEU A 12 4.95 14.72 0.49
C LEU A 12 4.29 15.35 1.75
N PRO A 13 3.00 15.06 2.00
CA PRO A 13 2.37 15.37 3.27
C PRO A 13 3.09 14.69 4.44
N GLU A 14 3.10 15.33 5.62
CA GLU A 14 3.83 14.81 6.79
C GLU A 14 3.33 13.41 7.21
N THR A 15 2.03 13.14 7.08
CA THR A 15 1.46 11.80 7.29
C THR A 15 2.10 10.75 6.39
N GLN A 16 2.34 11.06 5.11
CA GLN A 16 2.99 10.11 4.19
C GLN A 16 4.47 9.93 4.53
N LYS A 17 5.17 11.00 4.91
CA LYS A 17 6.56 10.94 5.38
C LYS A 17 6.68 10.04 6.60
N TYR A 18 5.78 10.22 7.59
CA TYR A 18 5.67 9.38 8.78
C TYR A 18 5.46 7.91 8.43
N LEU A 19 4.44 7.58 7.63
CA LEU A 19 4.16 6.20 7.23
C LEU A 19 5.33 5.54 6.48
N ARG A 20 6.06 6.30 5.65
CA ARG A 20 7.26 5.81 4.97
C ARG A 20 8.44 5.58 5.92
N ARG A 21 8.67 6.46 6.90
CA ARG A 21 9.65 6.25 7.98
C ARG A 21 9.30 5.02 8.81
N GLU A 22 8.01 4.84 9.10
CA GLU A 22 7.51 3.72 9.89
C GLU A 22 7.72 2.38 9.15
N ILE A 23 7.47 2.32 7.84
CA ILE A 23 7.83 1.15 7.03
C ILE A 23 9.32 0.82 7.16
N SER A 24 10.21 1.83 7.10
CA SER A 24 11.65 1.61 7.22
C SER A 24 12.03 1.06 8.59
N ARG A 25 11.46 1.62 9.67
CA ARG A 25 11.63 1.13 11.04
C ARG A 25 11.18 -0.32 11.18
N LEU A 26 9.96 -0.64 10.73
CA LEU A 26 9.41 -1.99 10.79
C LEU A 26 10.21 -3.00 9.96
N LYS A 27 10.76 -2.59 8.80
CA LYS A 27 11.65 -3.43 8.01
C LYS A 27 12.92 -3.77 8.76
N TYR A 28 13.51 -2.80 9.45
CA TYR A 28 14.71 -2.99 10.28
C TYR A 28 14.42 -3.99 11.40
N VAL A 29 13.39 -3.73 12.23
CA VAL A 29 13.03 -4.62 13.36
C VAL A 29 12.70 -6.03 12.87
N ARG A 30 11.97 -6.15 11.75
CA ARG A 30 11.70 -7.46 11.13
C ARG A 30 12.99 -8.18 10.70
N SER A 31 14.00 -7.44 10.24
CA SER A 31 15.30 -8.02 9.89
C SER A 31 16.03 -8.55 11.12
N GLU A 32 15.97 -7.84 12.25
CA GLU A 32 16.53 -8.32 13.51
C GLU A 32 15.82 -9.59 14.00
N GLU A 33 14.49 -9.65 13.89
CA GLU A 33 13.74 -10.87 14.23
C GLU A 33 14.07 -12.04 13.29
N LYS A 34 14.33 -11.77 12.00
CA LYS A 34 14.82 -12.81 11.07
C LYS A 34 16.18 -13.35 11.51
N LEU A 35 17.09 -12.47 11.90
CA LEU A 35 18.40 -12.85 12.42
C LEU A 35 18.25 -13.68 13.69
N ARG A 36 17.40 -13.25 14.65
CA ARG A 36 17.10 -14.02 15.86
C ARG A 36 16.53 -15.40 15.55
N ALA A 37 15.61 -15.51 14.60
CA ALA A 37 15.04 -16.79 14.19
C ALA A 37 16.10 -17.74 13.60
N SER A 38 17.11 -17.21 12.89
CA SER A 38 18.17 -18.02 12.29
C SER A 38 19.28 -18.40 13.27
N THR A 39 19.60 -17.55 14.26
CA THR A 39 20.73 -17.77 15.18
C THR A 39 20.35 -18.36 16.54
N ALA A 40 19.08 -18.28 16.95
CA ALA A 40 18.67 -18.81 18.24
C ALA A 40 18.77 -20.34 18.30
N TRP A 41 19.26 -20.86 19.42
CA TRP A 41 19.28 -22.30 19.70
C TRP A 41 17.93 -22.80 20.24
N SER A 42 17.23 -21.97 21.01
CA SER A 42 15.94 -22.31 21.61
C SER A 42 14.82 -22.31 20.57
N VAL A 43 14.09 -23.43 20.48
CA VAL A 43 12.89 -23.58 19.65
C VAL A 43 11.82 -22.54 20.01
N VAL A 44 11.64 -22.26 21.31
CA VAL A 44 10.67 -21.27 21.80
C VAL A 44 11.02 -19.87 21.28
N VAL A 45 12.30 -19.52 21.28
CA VAL A 45 12.78 -18.23 20.75
C VAL A 45 12.53 -18.15 19.24
N LYS A 46 12.82 -19.22 18.48
CA LYS A 46 12.55 -19.27 17.03
C LYS A 46 11.06 -19.06 16.72
N ILE A 47 10.17 -19.78 17.41
CA ILE A 47 8.72 -19.66 17.20
C ILE A 47 8.24 -18.23 17.50
N THR A 48 8.75 -17.64 18.58
CA THR A 48 8.40 -16.26 18.96
C THR A 48 8.86 -15.25 17.91
N ALA A 49 10.09 -15.40 17.41
CA ALA A 49 10.63 -14.55 16.34
C ALA A 49 9.81 -14.67 15.05
N LEU A 50 9.40 -15.89 14.65
CA LEU A 50 8.53 -16.11 13.50
C LEU A 50 7.17 -15.41 13.64
N LYS A 51 6.53 -15.47 14.81
CA LYS A 51 5.28 -14.74 15.09
C LYS A 51 5.47 -13.23 14.90
N ARG A 52 6.56 -12.66 15.41
CA ARG A 52 6.89 -11.24 15.24
C ARG A 52 7.17 -10.87 13.78
N ILE A 53 7.88 -11.71 13.03
CA ILE A 53 8.12 -11.50 11.60
C ILE A 53 6.80 -11.40 10.83
N ASN A 54 5.84 -12.30 11.13
CA ASN A 54 4.52 -12.28 10.52
C ASN A 54 3.74 -11.01 10.89
N TYR A 55 3.76 -10.64 12.17
CA TYR A 55 3.14 -9.40 12.66
C TYR A 55 3.68 -8.15 11.95
N TYR A 56 5.01 -7.98 11.87
CA TYR A 56 5.62 -6.84 11.19
C TYR A 56 5.37 -6.87 9.67
N THR A 57 5.30 -8.05 9.08
CA THR A 57 4.96 -8.20 7.65
C THR A 57 3.52 -7.75 7.37
N ALA A 58 2.57 -8.12 8.23
CA ALA A 58 1.19 -7.66 8.14
C ALA A 58 1.10 -6.13 8.31
N HIS A 59 1.78 -5.57 9.31
CA HIS A 59 1.83 -4.12 9.53
C HIS A 59 2.39 -3.35 8.33
N ILE A 60 3.52 -3.79 7.78
CA ILE A 60 4.11 -3.15 6.59
C ILE A 60 3.13 -3.21 5.40
N ARG A 61 2.40 -4.32 5.23
CA ARG A 61 1.40 -4.45 4.16
C ARG A 61 0.24 -3.48 4.37
N ALA A 62 -0.26 -3.34 5.60
CA ALA A 62 -1.33 -2.39 5.91
C ALA A 62 -0.91 -0.95 5.60
N ILE A 63 0.27 -0.52 6.10
CA ILE A 63 0.77 0.84 5.85
C ILE A 63 0.99 1.10 4.34
N LYS A 64 1.45 0.10 3.59
CA LYS A 64 1.58 0.21 2.13
C LYS A 64 0.23 0.42 1.43
N ARG A 65 -0.84 -0.22 1.91
CA ARG A 65 -2.20 -0.02 1.39
C ARG A 65 -2.70 1.39 1.67
N GLU A 66 -2.44 1.92 2.87
CA GLU A 66 -2.74 3.32 3.22
C GLU A 66 -1.99 4.31 2.33
N LEU A 67 -0.72 4.03 2.03
CA LEU A 67 0.07 4.86 1.09
C LEU A 67 -0.44 4.75 -0.36
N ASP A 68 -1.01 3.61 -0.74
CA ASP A 68 -1.58 3.33 -2.07
C ASP A 68 -3.11 3.50 -2.11
N HIS A 69 -3.66 4.37 -1.25
CA HIS A 69 -5.11 4.58 -1.12
C HIS A 69 -5.76 5.28 -2.33
N ARG A 70 -4.98 5.74 -3.32
CA ARG A 70 -5.47 6.46 -4.50
C ARG A 70 -5.34 5.61 -5.77
N THR A 71 -6.32 5.71 -6.63
CA THR A 71 -6.32 5.13 -7.99
C THR A 71 -6.82 6.16 -8.98
N LYS A 72 -6.45 6.03 -10.25
CA LYS A 72 -7.15 6.72 -11.35
C LYS A 72 -8.19 5.79 -11.96
N MET A 73 -9.13 6.36 -12.69
CA MET A 73 -10.00 5.64 -13.60
C MET A 73 -9.54 5.84 -15.03
N VAL A 74 -9.67 4.78 -15.84
CA VAL A 74 -9.48 4.84 -17.28
C VAL A 74 -10.84 4.62 -17.92
N TYR A 75 -11.25 5.53 -18.79
CA TYR A 75 -12.47 5.37 -19.59
C TYR A 75 -12.29 4.21 -20.57
N THR A 76 -13.26 3.29 -20.62
CA THR A 76 -13.18 2.07 -21.44
C THR A 76 -14.28 1.95 -22.49
N GLY A 77 -15.19 2.91 -22.60
CA GLY A 77 -16.30 2.88 -23.56
C GLY A 77 -17.65 3.17 -22.90
N TYR A 78 -18.73 2.87 -23.62
CA TYR A 78 -20.11 2.99 -23.12
C TYR A 78 -20.75 1.59 -23.01
N TYR A 79 -21.55 1.38 -21.96
CA TYR A 79 -22.52 0.30 -21.89
C TYR A 79 -23.82 0.77 -22.54
N GLU A 80 -24.34 0.00 -23.49
CA GLU A 80 -25.58 0.30 -24.23
C GLU A 80 -25.65 1.75 -24.77
N GLU A 81 -24.50 2.32 -25.16
CA GLU A 81 -24.35 3.69 -25.71
C GLU A 81 -24.81 4.85 -24.78
N ALA A 82 -25.21 4.55 -23.53
CA ALA A 82 -25.81 5.54 -22.62
C ALA A 82 -24.95 5.84 -21.38
N LEU A 83 -24.18 4.86 -20.87
CA LEU A 83 -23.44 5.02 -19.61
C LEU A 83 -21.94 4.76 -19.78
N PRO A 84 -21.05 5.71 -19.41
CA PRO A 84 -19.62 5.52 -19.56
C PRO A 84 -19.10 4.50 -18.55
N ILE A 85 -18.41 3.49 -19.07
CA ILE A 85 -17.74 2.45 -18.29
C ILE A 85 -16.31 2.89 -18.03
N TYR A 86 -15.90 2.76 -16.77
CA TYR A 86 -14.53 3.04 -16.36
C TYR A 86 -13.90 1.80 -15.75
N ARG A 87 -12.57 1.74 -15.85
CA ARG A 87 -11.73 0.71 -15.26
C ARG A 87 -10.81 1.31 -14.21
N CYS A 88 -10.76 0.70 -13.03
CA CYS A 88 -9.77 1.06 -12.02
C CYS A 88 -8.37 0.61 -12.48
N GLU A 89 -7.40 1.54 -12.57
CA GLU A 89 -6.01 1.19 -12.94
C GLU A 89 -5.36 0.18 -12.00
N LYS A 90 -5.76 0.19 -10.72
CA LYS A 90 -5.11 -0.62 -9.69
C LYS A 90 -5.62 -2.05 -9.62
N CYS A 91 -6.93 -2.25 -9.62
CA CYS A 91 -7.51 -3.59 -9.49
C CYS A 91 -8.05 -4.15 -10.81
N GLY A 92 -8.13 -3.32 -11.86
CA GLY A 92 -8.64 -3.73 -13.17
C GLY A 92 -10.15 -3.93 -13.23
N GLY A 93 -10.87 -3.74 -12.12
CA GLY A 93 -12.32 -3.84 -12.06
C GLY A 93 -12.99 -2.73 -12.86
N THR A 94 -13.98 -3.10 -13.66
CA THR A 94 -14.82 -2.21 -14.45
C THR A 94 -16.10 -1.88 -13.70
N PHE A 95 -16.60 -0.66 -13.88
CA PHE A 95 -17.85 -0.20 -13.27
C PHE A 95 -18.35 1.06 -13.98
N GLU A 96 -19.65 1.29 -13.90
CA GLU A 96 -20.29 2.51 -14.39
C GLU A 96 -20.00 3.68 -13.44
N ASN A 97 -19.65 4.85 -14.00
CA ASN A 97 -19.31 6.01 -13.19
C ASN A 97 -20.54 6.83 -12.82
N PHE A 98 -21.15 6.46 -11.69
CA PHE A 98 -22.24 7.21 -11.04
C PHE A 98 -21.75 8.36 -10.14
N GLY A 99 -20.57 8.94 -10.39
CA GLY A 99 -19.97 9.95 -9.51
C GLY A 99 -19.28 9.39 -8.27
N GLN A 100 -18.81 8.14 -8.33
CA GLN A 100 -18.19 7.46 -7.20
C GLN A 100 -16.82 8.07 -6.86
N SER A 101 -16.60 8.40 -5.57
CA SER A 101 -15.29 8.87 -5.08
C SER A 101 -14.33 7.72 -4.74
N TYR A 102 -14.82 6.48 -4.67
CA TYR A 102 -14.07 5.28 -4.28
C TYR A 102 -14.37 4.13 -5.24
N CYS A 103 -13.37 3.31 -5.55
CA CYS A 103 -13.55 2.13 -6.39
C CYS A 103 -14.31 1.07 -5.61
N CYS A 104 -15.49 0.66 -6.10
CA CYS A 104 -16.34 -0.35 -5.47
C CYS A 104 -15.65 -1.71 -5.28
N TRP A 105 -14.66 -2.04 -6.11
CA TRP A 105 -13.93 -3.32 -6.05
C TRP A 105 -12.80 -3.34 -5.03
N CYS A 106 -12.04 -2.25 -4.91
CA CYS A 106 -10.82 -2.23 -4.10
C CYS A 106 -10.77 -1.15 -3.02
N GLY A 107 -11.83 -0.35 -2.88
CA GLY A 107 -11.97 0.67 -1.84
C GLY A 107 -11.04 1.88 -1.98
N ARG A 108 -10.20 1.96 -3.02
CA ARG A 108 -9.29 3.09 -3.24
C ARG A 108 -10.04 4.33 -3.69
N LYS A 109 -9.64 5.49 -3.17
CA LYS A 109 -10.14 6.79 -3.59
C LYS A 109 -9.76 7.07 -5.05
N ILE A 110 -10.72 7.44 -5.88
CA ILE A 110 -10.44 7.89 -7.24
C ILE A 110 -9.92 9.32 -7.22
N VAL A 111 -8.86 9.57 -8.00
CA VAL A 111 -8.32 10.90 -8.27
C VAL A 111 -8.22 11.11 -9.78
N GLY A 112 -8.73 12.24 -10.25
CA GLY A 112 -8.79 12.56 -11.69
C GLY A 112 -9.86 11.70 -12.39
N VAL A 113 -11.08 12.23 -12.43
CA VAL A 113 -12.14 11.78 -13.34
C VAL A 113 -12.07 12.70 -14.56
#